data_AF-F4MXM5-F1
#
_entry.id   AF-F4MXM5-F1
#
_cell.length_a   1.000
_cell.length_b   1.000
_cell.length_c   1.000
_cell.angle_alpha   90.00
_cell.angle_beta   90.00
_cell.angle_gamma   90.00
#
_symmetry.space_group_name_H-M   'P 1'
#
loop_
_entity.id
_entity.type
_entity.pdbx_description
1 polymer ?
#
loop_
_entity_poly.entity_id
_entity_poly.type
_entity_poly.pdbx_seq_one_letter_code
_entity_poly.pdbx_strand_id
1 'polypeptide(L)'
;MVNKSDGDTEIRNIKLCSPVRVTAITCDSDGGNYGRLLEWEDTNGISRKWAMPMEMLSSSGEELRRILLSNGLSYISTTGQARAHLMEYLSLCKPERKVTCVNKTGWHGSVYVLQDEVIGVGAESVILQTASVQGRDFRTAGTLEEWRDQVSRYCVGNGRVAFSVSLSFVLTTVKTGGGWRWWLSPERGINGR
;
A
#
# COMPACT_ATOMS: atom_id res chain seq x y z
N MET A 1 49.28 -36.35 27.78
CA MET A 1 48.52 -36.72 26.57
C MET A 1 47.42 -35.71 26.40
N VAL A 2 47.48 -34.99 25.29
CA VAL A 2 46.47 -34.05 24.79
C VAL A 2 45.22 -34.85 24.43
N ASN A 3 44.03 -34.31 24.71
CA ASN A 3 42.98 -34.19 23.69
C ASN A 3 41.95 -33.14 24.14
N LYS A 4 42.12 -31.98 23.53
CA LYS A 4 41.20 -30.86 23.47
C LYS A 4 40.10 -31.28 22.50
N SER A 5 38.89 -31.54 22.97
CA SER A 5 37.72 -31.68 22.10
C SER A 5 37.06 -30.31 22.02
N ASP A 6 37.60 -29.46 21.15
CA ASP A 6 36.88 -28.30 20.65
C ASP A 6 35.58 -28.83 20.02
N GLY A 7 34.46 -28.54 20.68
CA GLY A 7 33.13 -28.90 20.21
C GLY A 7 32.80 -28.07 19.00
N ASP A 8 33.22 -28.54 17.82
CA ASP A 8 32.84 -27.98 16.53
C ASP A 8 31.31 -28.03 16.41
N THR A 9 30.68 -26.90 16.74
CA THR A 9 29.27 -26.68 16.43
C THR A 9 29.21 -26.57 14.91
N GLU A 10 28.88 -27.66 14.21
CA GLU A 10 28.64 -27.63 12.77
C GLU A 10 27.59 -26.55 12.45
N ILE A 11 28.03 -25.41 11.93
CA ILE A 11 27.14 -24.35 11.47
C ILE A 11 26.48 -24.84 10.19
N ARG A 12 25.30 -25.46 10.31
CA ARG A 12 24.50 -25.88 9.17
C ARG A 12 23.78 -24.68 8.59
N ASN A 13 24.21 -24.25 7.40
CA ASN A 13 23.53 -23.21 6.66
C ASN A 13 22.23 -23.76 6.05
N ILE A 14 21.09 -23.38 6.64
CA ILE A 14 19.76 -23.75 6.16
C ILE A 14 19.23 -22.62 5.27
N LYS A 15 18.90 -22.93 4.02
CA LYS A 15 18.26 -21.96 3.12
C LYS A 15 16.78 -21.81 3.49
N LEU A 16 16.37 -20.61 3.89
CA LEU A 16 15.00 -20.32 4.33
C LEU A 16 14.09 -19.91 3.17
N CYS A 17 14.42 -18.80 2.49
CA CYS A 17 13.67 -18.25 1.38
C CYS A 17 14.55 -17.35 0.51
N SER A 18 14.03 -16.90 -0.64
CA SER A 18 14.53 -15.74 -1.37
C SER A 18 14.60 -14.51 -0.43
N PRO A 19 15.43 -13.49 -0.74
CA PRO A 19 15.63 -12.36 0.16
C PRO A 19 14.32 -11.61 0.44
N VAL A 20 13.88 -11.66 1.70
CA VAL A 20 12.74 -10.89 2.22
C VAL A 20 13.26 -9.95 3.31
N ARG A 21 13.07 -8.65 3.09
CA ARG A 21 13.50 -7.57 3.99
C ARG A 21 12.31 -7.09 4.81
N VAL A 22 12.51 -6.95 6.12
CA VAL A 22 11.54 -6.29 7.00
C VAL A 22 11.91 -4.82 7.10
N THR A 23 11.14 -3.92 6.48
CA THR A 23 11.51 -2.51 6.35
C THR A 23 10.80 -1.58 7.33
N ALA A 24 9.62 -1.96 7.83
CA ALA A 24 8.85 -1.17 8.79
C ALA A 24 7.90 -2.02 9.65
N ILE A 25 7.44 -1.45 10.76
CA ILE A 25 6.31 -1.95 11.54
C ILE A 25 5.05 -1.31 10.97
N THR A 26 4.03 -2.11 10.68
CA THR A 26 2.75 -1.63 10.17
C THR A 26 1.73 -1.55 11.30
N CYS A 27 0.83 -0.56 11.28
CA CYS A 27 -0.36 -0.49 12.13
C CYS A 27 -1.54 0.07 11.34
N ASP A 28 -2.77 -0.23 11.76
CA ASP A 28 -3.96 0.39 11.18
C ASP A 28 -4.09 1.86 11.63
N SER A 29 -4.94 2.60 10.93
CA SER A 29 -5.39 3.95 11.28
C SER A 29 -6.00 4.06 12.69
N ASP A 30 -6.64 2.99 13.17
CA ASP A 30 -7.21 2.90 14.53
C ASP A 30 -6.15 2.54 15.61
N GLY A 31 -4.88 2.41 15.24
CA GLY A 31 -3.80 2.04 16.16
C GLY A 31 -3.77 0.55 16.55
N GLY A 32 -4.58 -0.27 15.87
CA GLY A 32 -4.64 -1.72 15.99
C GLY A 32 -3.90 -2.46 14.87
N ASN A 33 -4.10 -3.78 14.79
CA ASN A 33 -3.59 -4.66 13.72
C ASN A 33 -2.11 -4.46 13.37
N TYR A 34 -1.26 -4.64 14.38
CA TYR A 34 0.18 -4.53 14.18
C TYR A 34 0.71 -5.63 13.25
N GLY A 35 1.66 -5.26 12.42
CA GLY A 35 2.29 -6.16 11.47
C GLY A 35 3.73 -5.77 11.13
N ARG A 36 4.23 -6.35 10.05
CA ARG A 36 5.54 -6.07 9.47
C ARG A 36 5.40 -5.78 7.99
N LEU A 37 6.01 -4.71 7.53
CA LEU A 37 6.16 -4.43 6.12
C LEU A 37 7.30 -5.29 5.57
N LEU A 38 6.94 -6.22 4.70
CA LEU A 38 7.86 -7.09 3.99
C LEU A 38 8.10 -6.52 2.59
N GLU A 39 9.37 -6.48 2.19
CA GLU A 39 9.79 -6.11 0.84
C GLU A 39 10.64 -7.24 0.24
N TRP A 40 10.31 -7.67 -0.96
CA TRP A 40 11.08 -8.66 -1.72
C TRP A 40 11.04 -8.34 -3.20
N GLU A 41 11.85 -9.04 -3.97
CA GLU A 41 11.88 -8.96 -5.41
C GLU A 41 11.11 -10.14 -5.99
N ASP A 42 10.16 -9.87 -6.89
CA ASP A 42 9.46 -10.93 -7.61
C ASP A 42 10.36 -11.58 -8.67
N THR A 43 9.92 -12.69 -9.26
CA THR A 43 10.66 -13.39 -10.33
C THR A 43 10.99 -12.51 -11.55
N ASN A 44 10.30 -11.39 -11.74
CA ASN A 44 10.52 -10.45 -12.83
C ASN A 44 11.43 -9.26 -12.44
N GLY A 45 11.99 -9.26 -11.24
CA GLY A 45 12.84 -8.17 -10.76
C GLY A 45 12.08 -6.97 -10.18
N ILE A 46 10.76 -7.07 -10.01
CA ILE A 46 9.94 -5.97 -9.51
C ILE A 46 9.87 -6.06 -7.99
N SER A 47 10.21 -4.96 -7.31
CA SER A 47 10.07 -4.89 -5.86
C SER A 47 8.59 -4.90 -5.47
N ARG A 48 8.23 -5.86 -4.61
CA ARG A 48 6.91 -6.02 -4.01
C ARG A 48 6.97 -5.67 -2.55
N LYS A 49 5.89 -5.05 -2.07
CA LYS A 49 5.70 -4.70 -0.67
C LYS A 49 4.41 -5.30 -0.18
N TRP A 50 4.43 -5.86 1.01
CA TRP A 50 3.23 -6.38 1.66
C TRP A 50 3.31 -6.18 3.16
N ALA A 51 2.25 -5.60 3.71
CA ALA A 51 2.07 -5.48 5.15
C ALA A 51 1.49 -6.80 5.68
N MET A 52 2.35 -7.57 6.34
CA MET A 52 2.04 -8.85 6.95
C MET A 52 1.49 -8.64 8.37
N PRO A 53 0.20 -8.94 8.63
CA PRO A 53 -0.34 -9.04 9.98
C PRO A 53 0.48 -9.95 10.90
N MET A 54 0.78 -9.47 12.12
CA MET A 54 1.55 -10.25 13.09
C MET A 54 0.77 -11.48 13.58
N GLU A 55 -0.56 -11.42 13.55
CA GLU A 55 -1.44 -12.56 13.87
C GLU A 55 -1.18 -13.78 12.99
N MET A 56 -0.69 -13.62 11.76
CA MET A 56 -0.34 -14.76 10.90
C MET A 56 0.79 -15.62 11.49
N LEU A 57 1.64 -15.06 12.36
CA LEU A 57 2.68 -15.83 13.05
C LEU A 57 2.12 -16.76 14.14
N SER A 58 0.87 -16.56 14.57
CA SER A 58 0.20 -17.50 15.48
C SER A 58 -0.16 -18.82 14.78
N SER A 59 -0.29 -18.78 13.45
CA SER A 59 -0.68 -19.93 12.62
C SER A 59 0.55 -20.77 12.20
N SER A 60 0.30 -21.85 11.47
CA SER A 60 1.38 -22.67 10.89
C SER A 60 2.21 -21.94 9.83
N GLY A 61 1.94 -20.67 9.50
CA GLY A 61 2.66 -19.90 8.48
C GLY A 61 2.39 -20.42 7.05
N GLU A 62 1.36 -21.23 6.85
CA GLU A 62 0.91 -21.63 5.52
C GLU A 62 0.38 -20.44 4.73
N GLU A 63 -0.47 -19.61 5.34
CA GLU A 63 -1.04 -18.43 4.69
C GLU A 63 0.03 -17.45 4.22
N LEU A 64 0.99 -17.15 5.11
CA LEU A 64 2.14 -16.31 4.81
C LEU A 64 2.90 -16.83 3.58
N ARG A 65 3.17 -18.13 3.52
CA ARG A 65 3.88 -18.73 2.37
C ARG A 65 3.05 -18.66 1.10
N ARG A 66 1.74 -18.93 1.20
CA ARG A 66 0.81 -18.85 0.07
C ARG A 66 0.82 -17.45 -0.55
N ILE A 67 0.75 -16.41 0.28
CA ILE A 67 0.77 -15.01 -0.18
C ILE A 67 2.13 -14.64 -0.77
N LEU A 68 3.24 -14.99 -0.13
CA LEU A 68 4.57 -14.69 -0.67
C LEU A 68 4.80 -15.37 -2.02
N LEU A 69 4.43 -16.65 -2.15
CA LEU A 69 4.53 -17.39 -3.41
C LEU A 69 3.60 -16.83 -4.49
N SER A 70 2.35 -16.50 -4.16
CA SER A 70 1.39 -15.96 -5.12
C SER A 70 1.81 -14.58 -5.65
N ASN A 71 2.55 -13.82 -4.85
CA ASN A 71 3.12 -12.53 -5.22
C ASN A 71 4.56 -12.65 -5.76
N GLY A 72 4.98 -13.84 -6.19
CA GLY A 72 6.18 -14.04 -7.01
C GLY A 72 7.50 -14.22 -6.24
N LEU A 73 7.47 -14.57 -4.95
CA LEU A 73 8.68 -14.96 -4.23
C LEU A 73 9.29 -16.22 -4.86
N SER A 74 10.54 -16.14 -5.33
CA SER A 74 11.14 -17.19 -6.18
C SER A 74 11.39 -18.52 -5.45
N TYR A 75 11.65 -18.48 -4.15
CA TYR A 75 11.96 -19.67 -3.36
C TYR A 75 11.51 -19.51 -1.91
N ILE A 76 10.89 -20.56 -1.36
CA ILE A 76 10.62 -20.70 0.08
C ILE A 76 10.75 -22.16 0.48
N SER A 77 11.47 -22.42 1.57
CA SER A 77 11.67 -23.77 2.07
C SER A 77 10.41 -24.31 2.74
N THR A 78 10.11 -25.58 2.50
CA THR A 78 8.96 -26.30 3.07
C THR A 78 9.32 -27.09 4.33
N THR A 79 10.62 -27.16 4.69
CA THR A 79 11.10 -27.90 5.86
C THR A 79 10.61 -27.27 7.16
N GLY A 80 10.22 -28.10 8.14
CA GLY A 80 9.72 -27.63 9.44
C GLY A 80 10.67 -26.71 10.19
N GLN A 81 11.99 -26.99 10.16
CA GLN A 81 13.02 -26.15 10.79
C GLN A 81 13.15 -24.79 10.09
N ALA A 82 13.21 -24.77 8.75
CA ALA A 82 13.31 -23.53 7.99
C ALA A 82 12.08 -22.62 8.21
N ARG A 83 10.90 -23.22 8.32
CA ARG A 83 9.66 -22.51 8.68
C ARG A 83 9.76 -21.85 10.06
N ALA A 84 10.25 -22.59 11.07
CA ALA A 84 10.41 -22.05 12.42
C ALA A 84 11.39 -20.86 12.43
N HIS A 85 12.54 -20.99 11.77
CA HIS A 85 13.52 -19.90 11.66
C HIS A 85 13.00 -18.68 10.89
N LEU A 86 12.18 -18.87 9.85
CA LEU A 86 11.55 -17.76 9.14
C LEU A 86 10.58 -17.00 10.06
N MET A 87 9.72 -17.72 10.78
CA MET A 87 8.78 -17.10 11.72
C MET A 87 9.51 -16.37 12.85
N GLU A 88 10.58 -16.98 13.38
CA GLU A 88 11.45 -16.38 14.37
C GLU A 88 12.10 -15.09 13.85
N TYR A 89 12.71 -15.13 12.65
CA TYR A 89 13.28 -13.95 11.98
C TYR A 89 12.26 -12.81 11.88
N LEU A 90 11.05 -13.09 11.37
CA LEU A 90 10.00 -12.09 11.21
C LEU A 90 9.56 -11.50 12.55
N SER A 91 9.52 -12.32 13.61
CA SER A 91 9.14 -11.88 14.95
C SER A 91 10.20 -11.03 15.64
N LEU A 92 11.48 -11.38 15.48
CA LEU A 92 12.62 -10.71 16.09
C LEU A 92 12.95 -9.40 15.37
N CYS A 93 12.63 -9.29 14.08
CA CYS A 93 12.79 -8.06 13.33
C CYS A 93 11.95 -6.92 13.93
N LYS A 94 12.64 -5.90 14.44
CA LYS A 94 12.06 -4.68 15.00
C LYS A 94 12.66 -3.46 14.30
N PRO A 95 12.17 -3.12 13.10
CA PRO A 95 12.62 -1.89 12.44
C PRO A 95 12.15 -0.66 13.23
N GLU A 96 12.96 0.41 13.21
CA GLU A 96 12.62 1.68 13.87
C GLU A 96 11.50 2.42 13.14
N ARG A 97 11.42 2.23 11.81
CA ARG A 97 10.40 2.85 10.96
C ARG A 97 9.03 2.24 11.24
N LYS A 98 8.03 3.12 11.44
CA LYS A 98 6.62 2.76 11.57
C LYS A 98 5.84 3.33 10.40
N VAL A 99 4.88 2.55 9.91
CA VAL A 99 4.00 2.94 8.82
C VAL A 99 2.55 2.62 9.18
N THR A 100 1.64 3.51 8.80
CA THR A 100 0.20 3.32 8.93
C THR A 100 -0.36 2.76 7.64
N CYS A 101 -1.03 1.61 7.72
CA CYS A 101 -1.73 1.00 6.60
C CYS A 101 -3.11 1.64 6.47
N VAL A 102 -3.45 2.06 5.25
CA VAL A 102 -4.78 2.57 4.93
C VAL A 102 -5.43 1.70 3.86
N ASN A 103 -6.73 1.47 4.00
CA ASN A 103 -7.48 0.56 3.12
C ASN A 103 -8.15 1.28 1.93
N LYS A 104 -8.04 2.61 1.85
CA LYS A 104 -8.70 3.44 0.83
C LYS A 104 -7.79 4.59 0.40
N THR A 105 -7.85 4.94 -0.88
CA THR A 105 -7.26 6.17 -1.41
C THR A 105 -8.00 7.40 -0.91
N GLY A 106 -7.30 8.54 -0.82
CA GLY A 106 -7.86 9.81 -0.40
C GLY A 106 -7.05 10.49 0.71
N TRP A 107 -7.66 11.49 1.35
CA TRP A 107 -7.04 12.27 2.41
C TRP A 107 -7.02 11.52 3.74
N HIS A 108 -5.82 11.26 4.26
CA HIS A 108 -5.57 10.73 5.60
C HIS A 108 -4.75 11.74 6.39
N GLY A 109 -5.42 12.53 7.25
CA GLY A 109 -4.74 13.61 7.97
C GLY A 109 -4.17 14.68 7.03
N SER A 110 -2.84 14.81 7.00
CA SER A 110 -2.05 15.73 6.16
C SER A 110 -1.46 15.06 4.91
N VAL A 111 -1.71 13.78 4.69
CA VAL A 111 -1.24 13.05 3.50
C VAL A 111 -2.41 12.65 2.60
N TYR A 112 -2.16 12.61 1.31
CA TYR A 112 -3.08 12.17 0.28
C TYR A 112 -2.54 10.88 -0.33
N VAL A 113 -3.31 9.80 -0.21
CA VAL A 113 -2.90 8.46 -0.63
C VAL A 113 -3.54 8.14 -1.98
N LEU A 114 -2.71 7.95 -3.01
CA LEU A 114 -3.08 7.41 -4.32
C LEU A 114 -2.73 5.92 -4.39
N GLN A 115 -3.09 5.27 -5.50
CA GLN A 115 -2.79 3.85 -5.72
C GLN A 115 -1.29 3.58 -5.85
N ASP A 116 -0.58 4.46 -6.57
CA ASP A 116 0.84 4.29 -6.88
C ASP A 116 1.75 5.24 -6.06
N GLU A 117 1.18 6.26 -5.41
CA GLU A 117 1.96 7.32 -4.73
C GLU A 117 1.27 7.80 -3.46
N VAL A 118 2.05 8.29 -2.49
CA VAL A 118 1.55 9.02 -1.33
C VAL A 118 2.14 10.41 -1.36
N ILE A 119 1.30 11.43 -1.30
CA ILE A 119 1.68 12.84 -1.43
C ILE A 119 1.42 13.55 -0.10
N GLY A 120 2.41 14.27 0.41
CA GLY A 120 2.27 15.11 1.61
C GLY A 120 3.43 14.95 2.59
N VAL A 121 3.39 15.73 3.67
CA VAL A 121 4.40 15.67 4.73
C VAL A 121 4.15 14.41 5.58
N GLY A 122 5.13 13.50 5.61
CA GLY A 122 5.01 12.19 6.26
C GLY A 122 4.49 11.08 5.34
N ALA A 123 4.53 11.27 4.02
CA ALA A 123 4.13 10.26 3.03
C ALA A 123 4.84 8.92 3.19
N GLU A 124 6.09 8.93 3.63
CA GLU A 124 6.90 7.76 3.92
C GLU A 124 6.35 6.92 5.10
N SER A 125 5.45 7.48 5.90
CA SER A 125 4.83 6.82 7.04
C SER A 125 3.47 6.21 6.72
N VAL A 126 2.98 6.28 5.47
CA VAL A 126 1.67 5.74 5.10
C VAL A 126 1.76 4.84 3.89
N ILE A 127 1.07 3.70 3.93
CA ILE A 127 1.04 2.74 2.83
C ILE A 127 -0.40 2.34 2.54
N LEU A 128 -0.78 2.36 1.27
CA LEU A 128 -2.06 1.82 0.83
C LEU A 128 -2.00 0.28 0.81
N GLN A 129 -2.86 -0.37 1.58
CA GLN A 129 -3.05 -1.81 1.57
C GLN A 129 -4.47 -2.12 1.12
N THR A 130 -4.66 -2.31 -0.19
CA THR A 130 -5.97 -2.76 -0.72
C THR A 130 -5.96 -4.28 -0.89
N ALA A 131 -6.98 -4.96 -0.37
CA ALA A 131 -7.15 -6.43 -0.48
C ALA A 131 -7.36 -6.92 -1.93
N SER A 132 -7.63 -6.00 -2.84
CA SER A 132 -7.77 -6.24 -4.28
C SER A 132 -6.96 -5.19 -5.02
N VAL A 133 -6.21 -5.63 -6.03
CA VAL A 133 -5.70 -4.72 -7.07
C VAL A 133 -6.91 -4.28 -7.89
N GLN A 134 -7.80 -3.48 -7.30
CA GLN A 134 -8.72 -2.67 -8.08
C GLN A 134 -7.83 -1.82 -8.98
N GLY A 135 -8.15 -1.84 -10.27
CA GLY A 135 -7.29 -1.42 -11.36
C GLY A 135 -6.58 -0.10 -11.10
N ARG A 136 -5.43 0.09 -11.75
CA ARG A 136 -4.73 1.38 -11.81
C ARG A 136 -5.65 2.40 -12.48
N ASP A 137 -6.59 2.95 -11.71
CA ASP A 137 -7.68 3.82 -12.15
C ASP A 137 -7.15 5.25 -12.38
N PHE A 138 -6.03 5.58 -11.72
CA PHE A 138 -5.32 6.84 -11.92
C PHE A 138 -4.04 6.59 -12.72
N ARG A 139 -3.95 7.21 -13.90
CA ARG A 139 -2.74 7.25 -14.71
C ARG A 139 -2.46 8.69 -15.09
N THR A 140 -1.21 9.09 -14.98
CA THR A 140 -0.74 10.37 -15.51
C THR A 140 -0.40 10.19 -16.99
N ALA A 141 -0.99 11.02 -17.85
CA ALA A 141 -0.70 11.03 -19.27
C ALA A 141 -0.45 12.47 -19.73
N GLY A 142 0.67 12.67 -20.44
CA GLY A 142 1.12 13.98 -20.90
C GLY A 142 1.83 14.80 -19.82
N THR A 143 2.09 16.07 -20.17
CA THR A 143 2.78 17.06 -19.33
C THR A 143 1.83 18.18 -18.90
N LEU A 144 2.25 18.96 -17.88
CA LEU A 144 1.47 20.12 -17.42
C LEU A 144 1.36 21.17 -18.54
N GLU A 145 2.43 21.33 -19.33
CA GLU A 145 2.49 22.24 -20.46
C GLU A 145 1.49 21.84 -21.55
N GLU A 146 1.42 20.56 -21.91
CA GLU A 146 0.43 20.05 -22.85
C GLU A 146 -0.99 20.24 -22.35
N TRP A 147 -1.24 19.98 -21.05
CA TRP A 147 -2.56 20.23 -20.45
C TRP A 147 -2.93 21.72 -20.52
N ARG A 148 -1.97 22.62 -20.25
CA ARG A 148 -2.20 24.06 -20.33
C ARG A 148 -2.56 24.48 -21.76
N ASP A 149 -1.84 23.99 -22.76
CA ASP A 149 -2.03 24.39 -24.14
C ASP A 149 -3.29 23.78 -24.78
N GLN A 150 -3.65 22.55 -24.39
CA GLN A 150 -4.78 21.80 -24.96
C GLN A 150 -6.08 21.95 -24.18
N VAL A 151 -6.05 22.27 -22.88
CA VAL A 151 -7.26 22.33 -22.02
C VAL A 151 -7.45 23.74 -21.47
N SER A 152 -6.43 24.31 -20.82
CA SER A 152 -6.58 25.57 -20.10
C SER A 152 -6.85 26.76 -21.03
N ARG A 153 -6.35 26.73 -22.28
CA ARG A 153 -6.58 27.78 -23.28
C ARG A 153 -8.08 28.02 -23.55
N TYR A 154 -8.91 26.98 -23.49
CA TYR A 154 -10.36 27.09 -23.68
C TYR A 154 -11.10 27.65 -22.46
N CYS A 155 -10.46 27.71 -21.30
CA CYS A 155 -11.04 28.30 -20.09
C CYS A 155 -10.97 29.83 -20.10
N VAL A 156 -10.02 30.42 -20.83
CA VAL A 156 -9.84 31.88 -20.90
C VAL A 156 -11.00 32.49 -21.69
N GLY A 157 -11.81 33.31 -21.03
CA GLY A 157 -12.99 33.96 -21.63
C GLY A 157 -14.25 33.09 -21.69
N ASN A 158 -14.21 31.81 -21.25
CA ASN A 158 -15.37 30.93 -21.19
C ASN A 158 -15.65 30.44 -19.77
N GLY A 159 -16.56 31.13 -19.09
CA GLY A 159 -16.92 30.85 -17.70
C GLY A 159 -17.49 29.44 -17.48
N ARG A 160 -18.08 28.79 -18.48
CA ARG A 160 -18.65 27.44 -18.34
C ARG A 160 -17.56 26.37 -18.28
N VAL A 161 -16.57 26.46 -19.15
CA VAL A 161 -15.43 25.53 -19.17
C VAL A 161 -14.54 25.76 -17.95
N ALA A 162 -14.27 27.01 -17.61
CA ALA A 162 -13.55 27.36 -16.39
C ALA A 162 -14.25 26.85 -15.12
N PHE A 163 -15.58 26.97 -15.04
CA PHE A 163 -16.36 26.41 -13.93
C PHE A 163 -16.30 24.89 -13.87
N SER A 164 -16.45 24.19 -15.01
CA SER A 164 -16.39 22.73 -15.06
C SER A 164 -15.02 22.20 -14.65
N VAL A 165 -13.93 22.83 -15.09
CA VAL A 165 -12.56 22.46 -14.68
C VAL A 165 -12.36 22.71 -13.19
N SER A 166 -12.82 23.86 -12.68
CA SER A 166 -12.75 24.19 -11.26
C SER A 166 -13.52 23.18 -10.40
N LEU A 167 -14.71 22.77 -10.84
CA LEU A 167 -15.55 21.79 -10.13
C LEU A 167 -14.85 20.43 -10.03
N SER A 168 -14.19 19.97 -11.09
CA SER A 168 -13.40 18.73 -11.08
C SER A 168 -12.28 18.77 -10.05
N PHE A 169 -11.58 19.90 -9.90
CA PHE A 169 -10.55 20.07 -8.88
C PHE A 169 -11.12 20.18 -7.46
N VAL A 170 -12.29 20.79 -7.30
CA VAL A 170 -12.98 20.83 -6.00
C VAL A 170 -13.37 19.41 -5.56
N LEU A 171 -13.85 18.56 -6.47
CA LEU A 171 -14.20 17.17 -6.14
C LEU A 171 -13.01 16.36 -5.62
N THR A 172 -11.79 16.60 -6.12
CA THR A 172 -10.58 15.88 -5.68
C THR A 172 -9.92 16.48 -4.44
N THR A 173 -10.08 17.79 -4.22
CA THR A 173 -9.47 18.49 -3.08
C THR A 173 -10.37 18.53 -1.85
N VAL A 174 -11.68 18.41 -1.99
CA VAL A 174 -12.56 18.36 -0.83
C VAL A 174 -12.38 17.02 -0.12
N LYS A 175 -11.97 17.13 1.15
CA LYS A 175 -11.95 16.06 2.15
C LYS A 175 -13.39 15.63 2.42
N THR A 176 -13.96 14.86 1.51
CA THR A 176 -15.35 14.40 1.57
C THR A 176 -15.50 13.34 2.66
N GLY A 177 -15.71 13.79 3.89
CA GLY A 177 -16.37 13.02 4.94
C GLY A 177 -17.89 12.95 4.76
N GLY A 178 -18.45 13.45 3.64
CA GLY A 178 -19.88 13.42 3.36
C GLY A 178 -20.14 13.52 1.86
N GLY A 179 -20.97 12.62 1.33
CA GLY A 179 -21.31 12.56 -0.08
C GLY A 179 -22.08 13.81 -0.54
N TRP A 180 -21.75 14.27 -1.75
CA TRP A 180 -22.49 15.34 -2.42
C TRP A 180 -23.83 14.81 -2.93
N ARG A 181 -24.93 15.18 -2.27
CA ARG A 181 -26.28 14.88 -2.73
C ARG A 181 -26.86 16.09 -3.43
N TRP A 182 -26.84 16.07 -4.77
CA TRP A 182 -27.57 17.04 -5.58
C TRP A 182 -29.08 16.75 -5.47
N TRP A 183 -29.81 17.52 -4.66
CA TRP A 183 -31.26 17.60 -4.79
C TRP A 183 -31.58 18.78 -5.71
N LEU A 184 -31.79 18.48 -6.99
CA LEU A 184 -32.57 19.32 -7.88
C LEU A 184 -34.04 19.26 -7.41
N SER A 185 -34.63 20.39 -7.06
CA SER A 185 -36.08 20.47 -6.82
C SER A 185 -36.83 20.19 -8.13
N PRO A 186 -37.82 19.28 -8.16
CA PRO A 186 -38.66 19.10 -9.34
C PRO A 186 -39.53 20.33 -9.56
N GLU A 187 -39.71 20.65 -10.84
CA GLU A 187 -40.35 21.84 -11.38
C GLU A 187 -41.80 22.02 -10.90
N ARG A 188 -42.20 23.28 -10.78
CA ARG A 188 -43.59 23.70 -10.51
C ARG A 188 -44.48 23.22 -11.66
N GLY A 189 -45.45 22.36 -11.34
CA GLY A 189 -46.56 22.02 -12.21
C GLY A 189 -47.35 23.27 -12.61
N ILE A 190 -47.31 23.56 -13.91
CA ILE A 190 -48.23 24.45 -14.61
C ILE A 190 -49.59 23.75 -14.63
N ASN A 191 -50.59 24.30 -13.92
CA ASN A 191 -51.98 23.92 -14.13
C ASN A 191 -52.71 25.12 -14.75
N GLY A 192 -53.09 24.95 -16.01
CA GLY A 192 -54.02 25.81 -16.73
C GLY A 192 -55.43 25.69 -16.16
N ARG A 193 -56.23 26.74 -16.42
CA ARG A 193 -57.66 26.83 -16.18
C ARG A 193 -58.45 25.80 -16.97
#